data_AF-A0A945KKU0-F1
#
_entry.id   AF-A0A945KKU0-F1
#
_cell.length_a   1.000
_cell.length_b   1.000
_cell.length_c   1.000
_cell.angle_alpha   90.00
_cell.angle_beta   90.00
_cell.angle_gamma   90.00
#
_symmetry.space_group_name_H-M   'P 1'
#
loop_
_entity.id
_entity.type
_entity.pdbx_description
1 polymer ?
#
loop_
_entity_poly.entity_id
_entity_poly.type
_entity_poly.pdbx_seq_one_letter_code
_entity_poly.pdbx_strand_id
1 'polypeptide(L)'
;FYGSLASPQSFHLNASSDLNCGTLTLAADSSIRDSGGTAYSLESGEIRRITLQAKNLISGAMQMQSLSPYIQVSQVNNGGTWAQATIQVSGDAPAGTYDLYLSTPSGSMEPVTGILDITGEAPSITGLTPPSGALAGGTEVLLSGENIQQGCFVLFGGREALNVDVLNSTTVQLNAPAGDPGICDVRVINPDGQQATLQNAFQYEAIASYSASFPAAGQSSGNTLLLVNGAGFDPNIQVFLGGTQAQVIVQSSKLLRVLTPSHATGSVDLVLTNPGMAETRIPSAFKYVSASDPVISSFTPNHGKRSGGTSITIKGVRLTGAQLVRFGVDPTTAQGGADGNGLQVVNDTEVGVITPSFASVGQFGMMLELTSGQGVLVGGFTFDSTASSGGGGDSGGGGCGGIIMAGGNPNPAADILALTVLLVGYFGLRRRTRRVVTIKACRAPTS
;
A
#
# COMPACT_ATOMS: atom_id res chain seq x y z
N PHE A 1 7.17 27.34 14.70
CA PHE A 1 5.78 27.18 15.19
C PHE A 1 5.49 28.26 16.20
N TYR A 2 4.24 28.70 16.30
CA TYR A 2 3.72 29.45 17.45
C TYR A 2 2.34 28.89 17.83
N GLY A 3 1.87 29.19 19.04
CA GLY A 3 0.71 28.53 19.67
C GLY A 3 1.11 27.71 20.89
N SER A 4 0.12 27.18 21.62
CA SER A 4 0.34 26.32 22.77
C SER A 4 0.65 24.86 22.35
N LEU A 5 1.16 24.05 23.28
CA LEU A 5 1.40 22.61 23.03
C LEU A 5 0.16 21.87 22.50
N ALA A 6 -1.04 22.32 22.87
CA ALA A 6 -2.31 21.71 22.44
C ALA A 6 -2.76 22.11 21.02
N SER A 7 -2.11 23.09 20.37
CA SER A 7 -2.45 23.55 19.01
C SER A 7 -1.26 24.26 18.34
N PRO A 8 -0.20 23.53 17.95
CA PRO A 8 0.93 24.11 17.24
C PRO A 8 0.54 24.54 15.81
N GLN A 9 0.70 25.82 15.49
CA GLN A 9 0.51 26.35 14.12
C GLN A 9 1.86 26.38 13.39
N SER A 10 1.91 25.72 12.23
CA SER A 10 3.04 25.79 11.30
C SER A 10 3.05 27.11 10.55
N PHE A 11 4.21 27.76 10.43
CA PHE A 11 4.43 28.88 9.52
C PHE A 11 5.68 28.62 8.69
N HIS A 12 5.67 29.09 7.45
CA HIS A 12 6.82 29.05 6.54
C HIS A 12 7.49 30.42 6.49
N LEU A 13 8.81 30.44 6.59
CA LEU A 13 9.64 31.61 6.28
C LEU A 13 10.25 31.41 4.89
N ASN A 14 10.25 32.48 4.09
CA ASN A 14 10.98 32.53 2.83
C ASN A 14 12.26 33.35 3.04
N ALA A 15 13.30 33.11 2.23
CA ALA A 15 14.66 33.64 2.43
C ALA A 15 14.83 35.18 2.32
N SER A 16 13.75 35.96 2.38
CA SER A 16 13.73 37.42 2.31
C SER A 16 12.62 38.07 3.15
N SER A 17 11.99 37.34 4.07
CA SER A 17 10.97 37.91 4.97
C SER A 17 11.61 38.54 6.20
N ASP A 18 11.83 39.86 6.13
CA ASP A 18 12.34 40.66 7.24
C ASP A 18 11.20 40.96 8.22
N LEU A 19 11.06 40.10 9.24
CA LEU A 19 10.01 40.22 10.26
C LEU A 19 10.60 40.89 11.51
N ASN A 20 10.33 42.18 11.66
CA ASN A 20 10.56 42.93 12.90
C ASN A 20 9.65 42.39 14.03
N CYS A 21 10.06 41.29 14.65
CA CYS A 21 9.39 40.62 15.77
C CYS A 21 9.53 41.38 17.11
N GLY A 22 9.41 42.72 17.07
CA GLY A 22 9.60 43.62 18.20
C GLY A 22 11.05 43.68 18.71
N THR A 23 11.30 44.60 19.64
CA THR A 23 12.59 44.69 20.36
C THR A 23 12.40 44.07 21.74
N LEU A 24 12.96 42.88 21.96
CA LEU A 24 12.93 42.23 23.27
C LEU A 24 14.09 42.78 24.13
N THR A 25 13.86 43.93 24.77
CA THR A 25 14.86 44.57 25.64
C THR A 25 14.97 43.79 26.96
N LEU A 26 15.83 42.78 26.98
CA LEU A 26 16.27 42.13 28.23
C LEU A 26 17.29 43.02 28.94
N ALA A 27 17.27 42.99 30.28
CA ALA A 27 18.38 43.54 31.06
C ALA A 27 19.68 42.80 30.70
N ALA A 28 20.83 43.44 30.92
CA ALA A 28 22.14 42.82 30.71
C ALA A 28 22.38 41.71 31.75
N ASP A 29 21.81 40.55 31.48
CA ASP A 29 22.10 39.31 32.18
C ASP A 29 23.57 38.92 31.91
N SER A 30 24.29 38.58 32.97
CA SER A 30 25.72 38.22 32.90
C SER A 30 25.94 36.72 32.69
N SER A 31 24.86 35.94 32.57
CA SER A 31 24.89 34.52 32.27
C SER A 31 25.20 34.22 30.79
N ILE A 32 25.87 33.09 30.58
CA ILE A 32 26.43 32.66 29.29
C ILE A 32 25.29 32.23 28.35
N ARG A 33 24.89 33.10 27.42
CA ARG A 33 23.87 32.82 26.39
C ARG A 33 24.40 32.93 24.96
N ASP A 34 25.51 32.27 24.68
CA ASP A 34 25.96 32.07 23.29
C ASP A 34 26.70 30.73 23.08
N SER A 35 26.16 29.66 23.68
CA SER A 35 26.41 28.30 23.17
C SER A 35 25.60 28.10 21.88
N GLY A 36 25.97 28.82 20.82
CA GLY A 36 25.40 28.69 19.47
C GLY A 36 25.74 27.37 18.76
N GLY A 37 26.00 26.31 19.53
CA GLY A 37 26.30 24.97 19.06
C GLY A 37 25.17 24.01 19.41
N THR A 38 24.93 23.04 18.52
CA THR A 38 24.21 21.82 18.85
C THR A 38 24.85 21.11 20.04
N ALA A 39 24.05 20.37 20.82
CA ALA A 39 24.56 19.52 21.89
C ALA A 39 25.65 18.57 21.37
N TYR A 40 26.62 18.26 22.24
CA TYR A 40 27.65 17.28 21.95
C TYR A 40 27.10 15.88 22.14
N SER A 41 26.76 15.22 21.01
CA SER A 41 26.43 13.80 21.00
C SER A 41 27.68 12.97 21.32
N LEU A 42 27.59 12.13 22.37
CA LEU A 42 28.66 11.28 22.89
C LEU A 42 28.10 9.89 23.17
N GLU A 43 28.88 8.84 22.92
CA GLU A 43 28.48 7.47 23.28
C GLU A 43 28.79 7.18 24.77
N SER A 44 28.03 6.28 25.39
CA SER A 44 28.38 5.71 26.69
C SER A 44 29.79 5.10 26.65
N GLY A 45 30.64 5.43 27.63
CA GLY A 45 32.06 5.05 27.65
C GLY A 45 33.00 5.94 26.81
N GLU A 46 32.50 6.92 26.05
CA GLU A 46 33.34 7.79 25.22
C GLU A 46 34.19 8.77 26.06
N ILE A 47 35.43 9.03 25.60
CA ILE A 47 36.26 10.13 26.06
C ILE A 47 36.44 11.14 24.91
N ARG A 48 35.85 12.33 25.04
CA ARG A 48 35.93 13.40 24.02
C ARG A 48 36.33 14.74 24.62
N ARG A 49 37.14 15.49 23.88
CA ARG A 49 37.46 16.89 24.18
C ARG A 49 36.43 17.82 23.55
N ILE A 50 35.65 18.55 24.36
CA ILE A 50 34.62 19.50 23.90
C ILE A 50 35.09 20.95 24.07
N THR A 51 34.55 21.88 23.28
CA THR A 51 34.84 23.33 23.41
C THR A 51 33.55 24.13 23.45
N LEU A 52 33.26 24.75 24.60
CA LEU A 52 32.14 25.66 24.80
C LEU A 52 32.57 27.08 24.41
N GLN A 53 31.81 27.74 23.54
CA GLN A 53 31.95 29.16 23.24
C GLN A 53 31.11 29.96 24.26
N ALA A 54 31.66 31.06 24.78
CA ALA A 54 30.98 31.89 25.77
C ALA A 54 31.56 33.31 25.82
N LYS A 55 30.72 34.32 25.90
CA LYS A 55 31.17 35.72 26.04
C LYS A 55 31.52 36.03 27.50
N ASN A 56 32.53 36.88 27.70
CA ASN A 56 32.96 37.39 29.01
C ASN A 56 33.44 36.32 30.02
N LEU A 57 34.08 35.23 29.57
CA LEU A 57 34.79 34.36 30.52
C LEU A 57 35.99 35.13 31.07
N ILE A 58 36.14 35.17 32.39
CA ILE A 58 37.28 35.84 33.01
C ILE A 58 38.51 34.93 32.86
N SER A 59 39.64 35.51 32.43
CA SER A 59 40.91 34.78 32.37
C SER A 59 41.40 34.50 33.79
N GLY A 60 41.31 33.24 34.22
CA GLY A 60 41.63 32.79 35.57
C GLY A 60 40.55 31.86 36.13
N ALA A 61 40.97 30.64 36.51
CA ALA A 61 40.22 29.62 37.27
C ALA A 61 38.68 29.65 37.16
N MET A 62 38.14 29.46 35.95
CA MET A 62 36.84 28.80 35.82
C MET A 62 37.04 27.28 35.76
N GLN A 63 36.35 26.54 36.63
CA GLN A 63 36.23 25.09 36.55
C GLN A 63 34.96 24.73 35.76
N MET A 64 35.07 23.71 34.93
CA MET A 64 33.93 23.05 34.29
C MET A 64 33.73 21.73 35.01
N GLN A 65 32.48 21.43 35.41
CA GLN A 65 32.13 20.18 36.09
C GLN A 65 30.75 19.69 35.63
N SER A 66 30.46 18.42 35.83
CA SER A 66 29.08 17.93 35.85
C SER A 66 28.68 17.62 37.29
N LEU A 67 27.38 17.65 37.57
CA LEU A 67 26.81 17.10 38.81
C LEU A 67 26.34 15.64 38.62
N SER A 68 26.44 15.10 37.41
CA SER A 68 26.15 13.69 37.12
C SER A 68 27.32 12.80 37.57
N PRO A 69 27.05 11.69 38.28
CA PRO A 69 28.11 10.72 38.64
C PRO A 69 28.73 10.05 37.41
N TYR A 70 28.00 9.99 36.29
CA TYR A 70 28.42 9.35 35.05
C TYR A 70 29.33 10.21 34.16
N ILE A 71 29.48 11.50 34.46
CA ILE A 71 30.20 12.46 33.62
C ILE A 71 31.40 13.04 34.38
N GLN A 72 32.60 12.56 34.07
CA GLN A 72 33.84 13.07 34.62
C GLN A 72 34.41 14.17 33.72
N VAL A 73 34.75 15.32 34.30
CA VAL A 73 35.30 16.47 33.57
C VAL A 73 36.74 16.71 34.01
N SER A 74 37.66 16.78 33.05
CA SER A 74 39.10 16.92 33.30
C SER A 74 39.79 17.84 32.30
N GLN A 75 41.06 18.20 32.56
CA GLN A 75 41.90 19.00 31.66
C GLN A 75 41.24 20.32 31.18
N VAL A 76 40.55 21.01 32.11
CA VAL A 76 39.81 22.24 31.83
C VAL A 76 40.77 23.39 31.52
N ASN A 77 40.68 23.93 30.31
CA ASN A 77 41.41 25.11 29.83
C ASN A 77 40.39 26.18 29.40
N ASN A 78 40.73 27.47 29.50
CA ASN A 78 39.88 28.56 29.03
C ASN A 78 40.72 29.68 28.40
N GLY A 79 40.06 30.53 27.59
CA GLY A 79 40.72 31.58 26.81
C GLY A 79 39.88 32.84 26.60
N GLY A 80 39.09 33.24 27.60
CA GLY A 80 38.32 34.49 27.62
C GLY A 80 37.01 34.48 26.81
N THR A 81 36.99 33.78 25.67
CA THR A 81 35.80 33.58 24.83
C THR A 81 35.38 32.11 24.68
N TRP A 82 36.15 31.19 25.28
CA TRP A 82 35.90 29.75 25.22
C TRP A 82 36.40 29.03 26.46
N ALA A 83 35.77 27.90 26.77
CA ALA A 83 36.20 26.92 27.76
C ALA A 83 36.23 25.52 27.12
N GLN A 84 37.30 24.78 27.32
CA GLN A 84 37.54 23.46 26.72
C GLN A 84 37.84 22.46 27.83
N ALA A 85 37.25 21.28 27.77
CA ALA A 85 37.49 20.21 28.73
C ALA A 85 37.49 18.84 28.04
N THR A 86 38.15 17.87 28.67
CA THR A 86 38.05 16.46 28.32
C THR A 86 36.92 15.86 29.16
N ILE A 87 35.85 15.44 28.50
CA ILE A 87 34.71 14.74 29.07
C ILE A 87 34.97 13.24 28.96
N GLN A 88 34.81 12.51 30.05
CA GLN A 88 34.75 11.06 30.08
C GLN A 88 33.36 10.64 30.54
N VAL A 89 32.65 9.93 29.67
CA VAL A 89 31.35 9.33 29.93
C VAL A 89 31.58 7.93 30.49
N SER A 90 30.86 7.56 31.55
CA SER A 90 30.91 6.18 32.07
C SER A 90 30.25 5.21 31.09
N GLY A 91 30.65 3.93 31.09
CA GLY A 91 30.07 2.89 30.23
C GLY A 91 28.65 2.45 30.64
N ASP A 92 28.22 2.80 31.86
CA ASP A 92 26.87 2.59 32.39
C ASP A 92 26.02 3.88 32.38
N ALA A 93 26.47 4.93 31.68
CA ALA A 93 25.75 6.20 31.63
C ALA A 93 24.37 6.03 30.94
N PRO A 94 23.25 6.34 31.62
CA PRO A 94 21.94 6.33 30.99
C PRO A 94 21.87 7.29 29.80
N ALA A 95 21.24 6.88 28.71
CA ALA A 95 21.03 7.75 27.55
C ALA A 95 20.17 8.98 27.91
N GLY A 96 20.46 10.11 27.28
CA GLY A 96 19.74 11.38 27.46
C GLY A 96 20.65 12.60 27.61
N THR A 97 20.03 13.75 27.86
CA THR A 97 20.71 15.04 27.94
C THR A 97 21.33 15.29 29.32
N TYR A 98 22.58 15.73 29.37
CA TYR A 98 23.28 16.09 30.61
C TYR A 98 23.76 17.54 30.62
N ASP A 99 23.67 18.14 31.80
CA ASP A 99 24.13 19.49 32.07
C ASP A 99 25.62 19.49 32.46
N LEU A 100 26.32 20.53 32.01
CA LEU A 100 27.60 20.94 32.56
C LEU A 100 27.43 22.27 33.29
N TYR A 101 28.28 22.54 34.26
CA TYR A 101 28.25 23.76 35.05
C TYR A 101 29.62 24.43 34.99
N LEU A 102 29.60 25.74 34.77
CA LEU A 102 30.78 26.59 34.74
C LEU A 102 30.84 27.38 36.04
N SER A 103 31.96 27.26 36.78
CA SER A 103 32.20 28.06 37.98
C SER A 103 32.83 29.39 37.61
N THR A 104 32.33 30.50 38.13
CA THR A 104 33.02 31.79 38.06
C THR A 104 34.16 31.87 39.10
N PRO A 105 35.12 32.82 38.97
CA PRO A 105 36.10 33.08 40.02
C PRO A 105 35.52 33.52 41.37
N SER A 106 34.23 33.92 41.41
CA SER A 106 33.49 34.23 42.64
C SER A 106 32.81 33.02 43.27
N GLY A 107 32.96 31.82 42.69
CA GLY A 107 32.35 30.57 43.18
C GLY A 107 30.89 30.37 42.78
N SER A 108 30.32 31.22 41.92
CA SER A 108 28.97 31.02 41.39
C SER A 108 28.98 29.93 40.31
N MET A 109 27.95 29.08 40.27
CA MET A 109 27.80 28.03 39.25
C MET A 109 26.73 28.42 38.23
N GLU A 110 27.11 28.51 36.96
CA GLU A 110 26.19 28.75 35.83
C GLU A 110 25.94 27.44 35.06
N PRO A 111 24.69 27.00 34.88
CA PRO A 111 24.37 25.79 34.12
C PRO A 111 24.41 26.03 32.61
N VAL A 112 25.02 25.09 31.90
CA VAL A 112 24.98 24.94 30.44
C VAL A 112 24.09 23.73 30.15
N THR A 113 22.78 23.99 30.10
CA THR A 113 21.74 22.95 30.11
C THR A 113 21.69 22.14 28.81
N GLY A 114 21.60 20.81 28.92
CA GLY A 114 21.45 19.90 27.77
C GLY A 114 22.61 19.96 26.77
N ILE A 115 23.81 20.33 27.22
CA ILE A 115 24.97 20.55 26.34
C ILE A 115 25.66 19.25 25.91
N LEU A 116 25.47 18.17 26.68
CA LEU A 116 25.83 16.82 26.29
C LEU A 116 24.56 16.04 25.98
N ASP A 117 24.59 15.23 24.93
CA ASP A 117 23.53 14.29 24.57
C ASP A 117 24.17 12.90 24.53
N ILE A 118 23.93 12.10 25.57
CA ILE A 118 24.56 10.79 25.71
C ILE A 118 23.68 9.76 25.02
N THR A 119 24.22 9.05 24.03
CA THR A 119 23.56 7.91 23.40
C THR A 119 23.94 6.61 24.11
N GLY A 120 23.01 5.65 24.10
CA GLY A 120 23.29 4.29 24.56
C GLY A 120 24.17 3.52 23.58
N GLU A 121 24.50 2.29 23.96
CA GLU A 121 25.01 1.31 22.99
C GLU A 121 24.00 1.12 21.86
N ALA A 122 24.50 0.94 20.64
CA ALA A 122 23.64 0.68 19.49
C ALA A 122 22.86 -0.63 19.67
N PRO A 123 21.59 -0.70 19.20
CA PRO A 123 20.83 -1.93 19.25
C PRO A 123 21.51 -3.01 18.39
N SER A 124 21.30 -4.28 18.72
CA SER A 124 21.63 -5.41 17.86
C SER A 124 20.37 -6.18 17.51
N ILE A 125 20.35 -6.89 16.39
CA ILE A 125 19.23 -7.74 15.96
C ILE A 125 19.79 -9.11 15.64
N THR A 126 19.36 -10.13 16.37
CA THR A 126 19.86 -11.50 16.27
C THR A 126 18.94 -12.43 15.48
N GLY A 127 17.64 -12.12 15.40
CA GLY A 127 16.70 -12.88 14.57
C GLY A 127 15.24 -12.45 14.70
N LEU A 128 14.39 -13.06 13.87
CA LEU A 128 12.94 -12.88 13.83
C LEU A 128 12.26 -14.26 13.90
N THR A 129 11.19 -14.38 14.69
CA THR A 129 10.38 -15.60 14.78
C THR A 129 8.89 -15.26 14.66
N PRO A 130 8.18 -15.71 13.60
CA PRO A 130 8.70 -16.35 12.39
C PRO A 130 9.53 -15.39 11.53
N PRO A 131 10.43 -15.91 10.67
CA PRO A 131 11.21 -15.12 9.71
C PRO A 131 10.45 -14.84 8.40
N SER A 132 9.15 -15.15 8.32
CA SER A 132 8.33 -14.95 7.12
C SER A 132 6.87 -14.65 7.47
N GLY A 133 6.12 -14.09 6.52
CA GLY A 133 4.71 -13.71 6.71
C GLY A 133 4.02 -13.17 5.46
N ALA A 134 2.70 -12.98 5.54
CA ALA A 134 1.87 -12.66 4.37
C ALA A 134 2.08 -11.24 3.82
N LEU A 135 1.94 -11.07 2.49
CA LEU A 135 2.03 -9.76 1.80
C LEU A 135 1.12 -8.66 2.40
N ALA A 136 -0.05 -9.06 2.92
CA ALA A 136 -1.01 -8.15 3.53
C ALA A 136 -0.54 -7.56 4.88
N GLY A 137 0.55 -8.06 5.44
CA GLY A 137 1.01 -7.73 6.78
C GLY A 137 0.18 -8.42 7.86
N GLY A 138 0.28 -7.91 9.09
CA GLY A 138 -0.40 -8.43 10.26
C GLY A 138 0.21 -9.70 10.86
N THR A 139 1.23 -10.29 10.24
CA THR A 139 1.96 -11.44 10.80
C THR A 139 2.66 -10.98 12.08
N GLU A 140 2.31 -11.59 13.22
CA GLU A 140 3.01 -11.35 14.49
C GLU A 140 4.41 -11.93 14.43
N VAL A 141 5.40 -11.15 14.86
CA VAL A 141 6.83 -11.47 14.82
C VAL A 141 7.45 -11.10 16.16
N LEU A 142 8.21 -12.03 16.72
CA LEU A 142 9.10 -11.82 17.84
C LEU A 142 10.50 -11.46 17.30
N LEU A 143 10.92 -10.22 17.48
CA LEU A 143 12.27 -9.74 17.17
C LEU A 143 13.17 -9.95 18.40
N SER A 144 14.29 -10.63 18.19
CA SER A 144 15.33 -10.85 19.19
C SER A 144 16.56 -9.98 18.90
N GLY A 145 17.23 -9.50 19.95
CA GLY A 145 18.35 -8.56 19.83
C GLY A 145 18.98 -8.20 21.17
N GLU A 146 19.67 -7.07 21.20
CA GLU A 146 20.23 -6.45 22.42
C GLU A 146 20.10 -4.92 22.33
N ASN A 147 20.17 -4.24 23.47
CA ASN A 147 20.15 -2.76 23.58
C ASN A 147 18.95 -2.08 22.91
N ILE A 148 17.81 -2.77 22.80
CA ILE A 148 16.58 -2.22 22.23
C ILE A 148 15.86 -1.38 23.29
N GLN A 149 15.55 -0.12 22.98
CA GLN A 149 14.95 0.82 23.93
C GLN A 149 13.42 0.88 23.81
N GLN A 150 12.72 1.18 24.91
CA GLN A 150 11.28 1.40 24.89
C GLN A 150 10.92 2.54 23.94
N GLY A 151 9.97 2.32 23.03
CA GLY A 151 9.59 3.32 22.02
C GLY A 151 10.50 3.34 20.78
N CYS A 152 11.32 2.30 20.56
CA CYS A 152 12.01 2.12 19.30
C CYS A 152 11.05 1.98 18.11
N PHE A 153 11.50 2.42 16.93
CA PHE A 153 10.83 2.15 15.65
C PHE A 153 11.43 0.91 15.00
N VAL A 154 10.58 0.07 14.39
CA VAL A 154 11.01 -1.09 13.60
C VAL A 154 10.52 -0.95 12.17
N LEU A 155 11.41 -1.13 11.19
CA LEU A 155 11.13 -1.00 9.77
C LEU A 155 11.40 -2.32 9.03
N PHE A 156 10.43 -2.79 8.24
CA PHE A 156 10.53 -3.95 7.33
C PHE A 156 10.62 -3.44 5.89
N GLY A 157 11.77 -3.60 5.23
CA GLY A 157 11.99 -3.07 3.89
C GLY A 157 11.76 -1.55 3.78
N GLY A 158 11.97 -0.81 4.88
CA GLY A 158 11.69 0.62 4.99
C GLY A 158 10.23 0.99 5.30
N ARG A 159 9.34 0.02 5.55
CA ARG A 159 7.95 0.23 5.99
C ARG A 159 7.84 0.03 7.50
N GLU A 160 7.16 0.93 8.21
CA GLU A 160 7.03 0.89 9.67
C GLU A 160 6.17 -0.28 10.14
N ALA A 161 6.63 -0.99 11.17
CA ALA A 161 5.91 -2.08 11.81
C ALA A 161 4.68 -1.61 12.60
N LEU A 162 3.73 -2.51 12.81
CA LEU A 162 2.50 -2.27 13.56
C LEU A 162 2.63 -2.87 14.97
N ASN A 163 1.90 -2.31 15.95
CA ASN A 163 1.80 -2.84 17.32
C ASN A 163 3.15 -3.18 17.98
N VAL A 164 4.15 -2.30 17.84
CA VAL A 164 5.49 -2.53 18.43
C VAL A 164 5.41 -2.44 19.95
N ASP A 165 5.59 -3.59 20.63
CA ASP A 165 5.65 -3.73 22.07
C ASP A 165 7.02 -4.30 22.50
N VAL A 166 7.81 -3.46 23.19
CA VAL A 166 9.14 -3.83 23.68
C VAL A 166 8.95 -4.53 25.03
N LEU A 167 9.08 -5.85 25.03
CA LEU A 167 8.90 -6.68 26.24
C LEU A 167 10.07 -6.54 27.20
N ASN A 168 11.28 -6.37 26.66
CA ASN A 168 12.52 -6.08 27.36
C ASN A 168 13.60 -5.65 26.34
N SER A 169 14.80 -5.28 26.80
CA SER A 169 15.89 -4.79 25.93
C SER A 169 16.45 -5.80 24.91
N THR A 170 16.03 -7.06 24.98
CA THR A 170 16.43 -8.14 24.06
C THR A 170 15.27 -8.72 23.24
N THR A 171 14.03 -8.25 23.44
CA THR A 171 12.84 -8.86 22.84
C THR A 171 11.75 -7.84 22.56
N VAL A 172 11.28 -7.79 21.30
CA VAL A 172 10.15 -6.96 20.85
C VAL A 172 9.11 -7.84 20.16
N GLN A 173 7.85 -7.72 20.57
CA GLN A 173 6.71 -8.28 19.86
C GLN A 173 6.13 -7.19 18.94
N LEU A 174 5.83 -7.53 17.69
CA LEU A 174 5.30 -6.59 16.71
C LEU A 174 4.54 -7.32 15.60
N ASN A 175 3.80 -6.60 14.76
CA ASN A 175 3.21 -7.14 13.54
C ASN A 175 3.93 -6.56 12.30
N ALA A 176 4.36 -7.43 11.40
CA ALA A 176 4.94 -7.04 10.12
C ALA A 176 3.91 -6.22 9.29
N PRO A 177 4.31 -5.12 8.63
CA PRO A 177 3.42 -4.31 7.82
C PRO A 177 3.04 -4.98 6.49
N ALA A 178 2.15 -4.37 5.71
CA ALA A 178 1.91 -4.81 4.34
C ALA A 178 3.16 -4.58 3.47
N GLY A 179 3.65 -5.63 2.82
CA GLY A 179 4.92 -5.66 2.08
C GLY A 179 4.77 -6.09 0.62
N ASP A 180 5.85 -5.92 -0.15
CA ASP A 180 5.95 -6.45 -1.51
C ASP A 180 6.59 -7.85 -1.46
N PRO A 181 6.32 -8.76 -2.42
CA PRO A 181 6.86 -10.13 -2.41
C PRO A 181 8.38 -10.22 -2.30
N GLY A 182 8.86 -11.21 -1.54
CA GLY A 182 10.27 -11.55 -1.44
C GLY A 182 10.91 -11.15 -0.11
N ILE A 183 12.24 -11.20 -0.06
CA ILE A 183 13.03 -10.99 1.15
C ILE A 183 13.31 -9.49 1.35
N CYS A 184 13.22 -9.01 2.60
CA CYS A 184 13.58 -7.64 2.98
C CYS A 184 14.44 -7.59 4.25
N ASP A 185 15.22 -6.52 4.37
CA ASP A 185 15.94 -6.14 5.58
C ASP A 185 14.97 -5.67 6.68
N VAL A 186 15.36 -5.89 7.95
CA VAL A 186 14.65 -5.32 9.11
C VAL A 186 15.59 -4.43 9.91
N ARG A 187 15.14 -3.21 10.23
CA ARG A 187 15.89 -2.20 10.98
C ARG A 187 15.18 -1.83 12.28
N VAL A 188 15.95 -1.72 13.36
CA VAL A 188 15.52 -1.10 14.64
C VAL A 188 16.19 0.27 14.74
N ILE A 189 15.44 1.28 15.20
CA ILE A 189 15.91 2.63 15.50
C ILE A 189 15.44 2.99 16.91
N ASN A 190 16.38 3.20 17.84
CA ASN A 190 16.09 3.62 19.21
C ASN A 190 15.71 5.12 19.28
N PRO A 191 15.03 5.58 20.35
CA PRO A 191 14.71 6.99 20.56
C PRO A 191 15.93 7.93 20.61
N ASP A 192 17.10 7.43 21.01
CA ASP A 192 18.38 8.16 21.00
C ASP A 192 19.03 8.26 19.60
N GLY A 193 18.38 7.72 18.57
CA GLY A 193 18.83 7.73 17.18
C GLY A 193 19.78 6.60 16.80
N GLN A 194 20.24 5.77 17.75
CA GLN A 194 21.05 4.59 17.44
C GLN A 194 20.22 3.55 16.67
N GLN A 195 20.85 2.84 15.74
CA GLN A 195 20.14 1.93 14.83
C GLN A 195 20.98 0.72 14.41
N ALA A 196 20.30 -0.40 14.13
CA ALA A 196 20.89 -1.57 13.49
C ALA A 196 19.94 -2.15 12.44
N THR A 197 20.53 -2.83 11.44
CA THR A 197 19.78 -3.47 10.35
C THR A 197 20.25 -4.92 10.21
N LEU A 198 19.32 -5.87 10.37
CA LEU A 198 19.52 -7.26 9.98
C LEU A 198 19.17 -7.40 8.50
N GLN A 199 20.16 -7.76 7.69
CA GLN A 199 19.98 -7.95 6.25
C GLN A 199 19.23 -9.24 5.96
N ASN A 200 18.38 -9.23 4.93
CA ASN A 200 17.62 -10.40 4.48
C ASN A 200 16.80 -11.10 5.60
N ALA A 201 16.30 -10.32 6.55
CA ALA A 201 15.77 -10.83 7.82
C ALA A 201 14.36 -11.45 7.72
N PHE A 202 13.52 -10.93 6.81
CA PHE A 202 12.11 -11.32 6.73
C PHE A 202 11.67 -11.59 5.29
N GLN A 203 10.91 -12.67 5.07
CA GLN A 203 10.36 -13.02 3.76
C GLN A 203 8.85 -12.76 3.69
N TYR A 204 8.46 -11.85 2.80
CA TYR A 204 7.06 -11.65 2.43
C TYR A 204 6.59 -12.74 1.46
N GLU A 205 5.78 -13.63 2.01
CA GLU A 205 5.24 -14.81 1.35
C GLU A 205 4.09 -14.46 0.40
N ALA A 206 4.40 -14.47 -0.89
CA ALA A 206 3.39 -14.48 -1.94
C ALA A 206 2.86 -15.90 -2.13
N ILE A 207 1.93 -16.35 -1.28
CA ILE A 207 1.17 -17.59 -1.54
C ILE A 207 0.07 -17.26 -2.55
N ALA A 208 0.03 -18.00 -3.66
CA ALA A 208 -0.96 -17.85 -4.72
C ALA A 208 -2.34 -18.31 -4.24
N SER A 209 -3.29 -17.40 -3.99
CA SER A 209 -4.65 -17.78 -3.62
C SER A 209 -5.52 -17.99 -4.86
N TYR A 210 -6.32 -19.04 -4.86
CA TYR A 210 -7.35 -19.31 -5.88
C TYR A 210 -8.69 -18.71 -5.45
N SER A 211 -9.45 -18.15 -6.40
CA SER A 211 -10.84 -17.72 -6.15
C SER A 211 -11.86 -18.39 -7.08
N ALA A 212 -11.57 -18.49 -8.38
CA ALA A 212 -12.46 -19.12 -9.37
C ALA A 212 -11.71 -19.45 -10.66
N SER A 213 -12.20 -20.42 -11.42
CA SER A 213 -11.72 -20.70 -12.77
C SER A 213 -12.85 -20.96 -13.77
N PHE A 214 -12.63 -20.63 -15.04
CA PHE A 214 -13.57 -20.86 -16.13
C PHE A 214 -12.84 -21.21 -17.43
N PRO A 215 -13.31 -22.21 -18.22
CA PRO A 215 -14.41 -23.12 -17.93
C PRO A 215 -14.05 -24.17 -16.85
N ALA A 216 -15.03 -24.90 -16.32
CA ALA A 216 -14.81 -25.96 -15.33
C ALA A 216 -14.39 -27.31 -15.97
N ALA A 217 -14.56 -27.46 -17.28
CA ALA A 217 -14.13 -28.62 -18.04
C ALA A 217 -13.59 -28.25 -19.43
N GLY A 218 -12.88 -29.17 -20.06
CA GLY A 218 -12.30 -28.99 -21.39
C GLY A 218 -11.90 -30.29 -22.08
N GLN A 219 -11.57 -30.19 -23.36
CA GLN A 219 -11.24 -31.33 -24.21
C GLN A 219 -9.97 -32.07 -23.75
N SER A 220 -10.01 -33.41 -23.76
CA SER A 220 -8.92 -34.28 -23.32
C SER A 220 -7.62 -34.13 -24.13
N SER A 221 -7.71 -33.64 -25.37
CA SER A 221 -6.53 -33.29 -26.20
C SER A 221 -5.77 -32.05 -25.73
N GLY A 222 -6.26 -31.35 -24.70
CA GLY A 222 -5.70 -30.11 -24.20
C GLY A 222 -6.00 -28.89 -25.08
N ASN A 223 -5.24 -27.81 -24.85
CA ASN A 223 -5.43 -26.48 -25.44
C ASN A 223 -6.77 -25.77 -25.13
N THR A 224 -7.56 -26.26 -24.17
CA THR A 224 -8.62 -25.44 -23.56
C THR A 224 -7.98 -24.23 -22.88
N LEU A 225 -8.53 -23.04 -23.12
CA LEU A 225 -8.11 -21.82 -22.42
C LEU A 225 -8.84 -21.74 -21.08
N LEU A 226 -8.13 -22.07 -20.00
CA LEU A 226 -8.58 -21.95 -18.63
C LEU A 226 -8.17 -20.58 -18.06
N LEU A 227 -9.15 -19.77 -17.70
CA LEU A 227 -8.95 -18.54 -16.93
C LEU A 227 -8.91 -18.92 -15.45
N VAL A 228 -7.85 -18.55 -14.73
CA VAL A 228 -7.73 -18.76 -13.28
C VAL A 228 -7.64 -17.40 -12.59
N ASN A 229 -8.64 -17.10 -11.77
CA ASN A 229 -8.72 -15.89 -10.95
C ASN A 229 -8.22 -16.17 -9.54
N GLY A 230 -7.65 -15.15 -8.91
CA GLY A 230 -7.08 -15.27 -7.57
C GLY A 230 -6.37 -14.02 -7.10
N ALA A 231 -5.34 -14.20 -6.26
CA ALA A 231 -4.41 -13.14 -5.86
C ALA A 231 -3.00 -13.70 -5.58
N GLY A 232 -2.01 -12.80 -5.58
CA GLY A 232 -0.63 -13.15 -5.24
C GLY A 232 0.11 -13.94 -6.33
N PHE A 233 -0.36 -13.97 -7.58
CA PHE A 233 0.34 -14.70 -8.64
C PHE A 233 1.67 -14.02 -9.01
N ASP A 234 2.77 -14.77 -8.92
CA ASP A 234 4.10 -14.34 -9.37
C ASP A 234 4.19 -14.39 -10.91
N PRO A 235 4.98 -13.50 -11.57
CA PRO A 235 5.23 -13.59 -13.01
C PRO A 235 5.79 -14.94 -13.51
N ASN A 236 6.42 -15.71 -12.62
CA ASN A 236 7.02 -17.02 -12.90
C ASN A 236 6.27 -18.17 -12.23
N ILE A 237 5.00 -17.96 -11.83
CA ILE A 237 4.16 -19.00 -11.23
C ILE A 237 4.07 -20.24 -12.12
N GLN A 238 4.23 -21.41 -11.50
CA GLN A 238 4.02 -22.70 -12.14
C GLN A 238 2.59 -23.18 -11.87
N VAL A 239 1.94 -23.70 -12.91
CA VAL A 239 0.59 -24.28 -12.82
C VAL A 239 0.64 -25.71 -13.32
N PHE A 240 0.05 -26.63 -12.56
CA PHE A 240 -0.09 -28.04 -12.92
C PHE A 240 -1.58 -28.43 -12.92
N LEU A 241 -1.95 -29.29 -13.88
CA LEU A 241 -3.28 -29.89 -14.01
C LEU A 241 -3.10 -31.40 -14.09
N GLY A 242 -3.65 -32.13 -13.11
CA GLY A 242 -3.46 -33.59 -13.03
C GLY A 242 -2.01 -34.03 -12.85
N GLY A 243 -1.14 -33.16 -12.33
CA GLY A 243 0.31 -33.38 -12.21
C GLY A 243 1.11 -33.01 -13.46
N THR A 244 0.47 -32.71 -14.59
CA THR A 244 1.16 -32.23 -15.80
C THR A 244 1.28 -30.71 -15.78
N GLN A 245 2.49 -30.19 -16.04
CA GLN A 245 2.71 -28.74 -16.12
C GLN A 245 1.98 -28.12 -17.32
N ALA A 246 1.24 -27.04 -17.07
CA ALA A 246 0.48 -26.31 -18.07
C ALA A 246 1.29 -25.13 -18.64
N GLN A 247 0.92 -24.64 -19.83
CA GLN A 247 1.46 -23.37 -20.34
C GLN A 247 0.68 -22.21 -19.72
N VAL A 248 1.38 -21.21 -19.19
CA VAL A 248 0.79 -20.11 -18.41
C VAL A 248 1.19 -18.76 -18.99
N ILE A 249 0.20 -17.88 -19.16
CA ILE A 249 0.40 -16.46 -19.40
C ILE A 249 -0.16 -15.72 -18.18
N VAL A 250 0.72 -15.14 -17.37
CA VAL A 250 0.36 -14.29 -16.24
C VAL A 250 -0.10 -12.94 -16.79
N GLN A 251 -1.39 -12.59 -16.64
CA GLN A 251 -1.88 -11.28 -17.07
C GLN A 251 -1.76 -10.22 -15.97
N SER A 252 -1.87 -10.65 -14.72
CA SER A 252 -1.65 -9.82 -13.52
C SER A 252 -1.46 -10.74 -12.32
N SER A 253 -1.15 -10.16 -11.15
CA SER A 253 -1.14 -10.88 -9.87
C SER A 253 -2.50 -11.45 -9.43
N LYS A 254 -3.55 -11.31 -10.25
CA LYS A 254 -4.92 -11.80 -9.99
C LYS A 254 -5.53 -12.67 -11.10
N LEU A 255 -4.89 -12.78 -12.27
CA LEU A 255 -5.43 -13.49 -13.43
C LEU A 255 -4.34 -14.22 -14.21
N LEU A 256 -4.53 -15.53 -14.38
CA LEU A 256 -3.75 -16.39 -15.26
C LEU A 256 -4.60 -16.81 -16.46
N ARG A 257 -3.96 -16.88 -17.62
CA ARG A 257 -4.47 -17.60 -18.79
C ARG A 257 -3.64 -18.87 -18.95
N VAL A 258 -4.26 -20.00 -18.70
CA VAL A 258 -3.62 -21.33 -18.69
C VAL A 258 -4.12 -22.10 -19.90
N LEU A 259 -3.22 -22.64 -20.72
CA LEU A 259 -3.57 -23.64 -21.73
C LEU A 259 -3.43 -25.02 -21.11
N THR A 260 -4.53 -25.75 -21.01
CA THR A 260 -4.57 -27.07 -20.40
C THR A 260 -3.68 -28.05 -21.19
N PRO A 261 -2.80 -28.84 -20.55
CA PRO A 261 -2.10 -29.93 -21.23
C PRO A 261 -3.08 -31.01 -21.70
N SER A 262 -2.64 -31.91 -22.59
CA SER A 262 -3.37 -33.13 -22.92
C SER A 262 -3.40 -34.08 -21.71
N HIS A 263 -4.55 -34.70 -21.44
CA HIS A 263 -4.75 -35.58 -20.29
C HIS A 263 -5.89 -36.58 -20.53
N ALA A 264 -5.88 -37.72 -19.83
CA ALA A 264 -7.00 -38.67 -19.87
C ALA A 264 -8.29 -38.03 -19.32
N THR A 265 -9.45 -38.51 -19.78
CA THR A 265 -10.76 -38.02 -19.31
C THR A 265 -10.97 -38.28 -17.82
N GLY A 266 -11.39 -37.28 -17.07
CA GLY A 266 -11.58 -37.35 -15.62
C GLY A 266 -11.43 -35.98 -14.95
N SER A 267 -11.83 -35.88 -13.67
CA SER A 267 -11.54 -34.70 -12.85
C SER A 267 -10.08 -34.72 -12.40
N VAL A 268 -9.46 -33.55 -12.35
CA VAL A 268 -8.06 -33.35 -11.94
C VAL A 268 -7.93 -32.18 -10.96
N ASP A 269 -6.91 -32.24 -10.14
CA ASP A 269 -6.50 -31.13 -9.28
C ASP A 269 -5.83 -30.03 -10.13
N LEU A 270 -6.08 -28.78 -9.74
CA LEU A 270 -5.28 -27.62 -10.15
C LEU A 270 -4.28 -27.32 -9.03
N VAL A 271 -3.00 -27.14 -9.37
CA VAL A 271 -1.95 -26.76 -8.43
C VAL A 271 -1.29 -25.47 -8.89
N LEU A 272 -1.19 -24.50 -8.00
CA LEU A 272 -0.59 -23.18 -8.21
C LEU A 272 0.64 -23.05 -7.31
N THR A 273 1.83 -22.84 -7.88
CA THR A 273 3.08 -22.77 -7.10
C THR A 273 3.91 -21.56 -7.53
N ASN A 274 4.03 -20.58 -6.65
CA ASN A 274 4.97 -19.46 -6.84
C ASN A 274 6.41 -19.93 -6.53
N PRO A 275 7.45 -19.33 -7.14
CA PRO A 275 8.84 -19.75 -6.92
C PRO A 275 9.23 -19.70 -5.44
N GLY A 276 9.74 -20.81 -4.89
CA GLY A 276 10.19 -20.92 -3.50
C GLY A 276 9.07 -20.95 -2.45
N MET A 277 7.80 -21.01 -2.87
CA MET A 277 6.63 -20.99 -1.98
C MET A 277 5.95 -22.36 -1.89
N ALA A 278 5.12 -22.55 -0.86
CA ALA A 278 4.26 -23.73 -0.74
C ALA A 278 3.23 -23.82 -1.89
N GLU A 279 2.86 -25.06 -2.27
CA GLU A 279 1.83 -25.29 -3.30
C GLU A 279 0.43 -24.93 -2.79
N THR A 280 -0.37 -24.26 -3.62
CA THR A 280 -1.82 -24.13 -3.39
C THR A 280 -2.54 -25.13 -4.29
N ARG A 281 -3.17 -26.13 -3.66
CA ARG A 281 -3.86 -27.23 -4.32
C ARG A 281 -5.37 -27.05 -4.26
N ILE A 282 -6.04 -27.17 -5.40
CA ILE A 282 -7.49 -27.09 -5.53
C ILE A 282 -7.99 -28.44 -6.06
N PRO A 283 -8.54 -29.31 -5.18
CA PRO A 283 -8.96 -30.65 -5.57
C PRO A 283 -10.09 -30.65 -6.61
N SER A 284 -9.98 -31.50 -7.64
CA SER A 284 -11.01 -31.65 -8.70
C SER A 284 -11.45 -30.34 -9.38
N ALA A 285 -10.57 -29.33 -9.45
CA ALA A 285 -10.86 -28.00 -9.98
C ALA A 285 -11.22 -27.96 -11.48
N PHE A 286 -10.81 -28.98 -12.23
CA PHE A 286 -11.02 -29.04 -13.68
C PHE A 286 -11.36 -30.47 -14.12
N LYS A 287 -12.14 -30.62 -15.20
CA LYS A 287 -12.53 -31.92 -15.75
C LYS A 287 -12.17 -32.05 -17.22
N TYR A 288 -11.39 -33.07 -17.56
CA TYR A 288 -11.14 -33.45 -18.94
C TYR A 288 -12.27 -34.32 -19.49
N VAL A 289 -12.79 -33.98 -20.66
CA VAL A 289 -13.87 -34.69 -21.36
C VAL A 289 -13.49 -34.99 -22.81
N SER A 290 -14.08 -36.03 -23.41
CA SER A 290 -13.75 -36.45 -24.78
C SER A 290 -14.35 -35.55 -25.87
N ALA A 291 -15.33 -34.71 -25.52
CA ALA A 291 -15.93 -33.75 -26.44
C ALA A 291 -15.00 -32.53 -26.63
N SER A 292 -14.87 -32.06 -27.87
CA SER A 292 -14.12 -30.84 -28.18
C SER A 292 -14.85 -29.58 -27.68
N ASP A 293 -14.11 -28.54 -27.31
CA ASP A 293 -14.66 -27.35 -26.64
C ASP A 293 -15.68 -26.56 -27.51
N PRO A 294 -16.72 -25.93 -26.92
CA PRO A 294 -17.68 -25.11 -27.63
C PRO A 294 -17.04 -23.86 -28.23
N VAL A 295 -17.57 -23.42 -29.38
CA VAL A 295 -17.15 -22.17 -30.03
C VAL A 295 -18.38 -21.37 -30.42
N ILE A 296 -18.47 -20.12 -29.97
CA ILE A 296 -19.47 -19.15 -30.43
C ILE A 296 -18.85 -18.34 -31.57
N SER A 297 -19.58 -18.19 -32.67
CA SER A 297 -19.19 -17.41 -33.84
C SER A 297 -19.88 -16.04 -33.88
N SER A 298 -21.12 -15.94 -33.39
CA SER A 298 -21.82 -14.67 -33.25
C SER A 298 -23.00 -14.77 -32.28
N PHE A 299 -23.57 -13.62 -31.92
CA PHE A 299 -24.85 -13.51 -31.22
C PHE A 299 -25.62 -12.31 -31.78
N THR A 300 -26.92 -12.49 -32.02
CA THR A 300 -27.78 -11.54 -32.74
C THR A 300 -29.10 -11.33 -32.02
N PRO A 301 -29.50 -10.09 -31.67
CA PRO A 301 -28.67 -8.88 -31.73
C PRO A 301 -27.43 -8.97 -30.84
N ASN A 302 -26.42 -8.15 -31.12
CA ASN A 302 -25.20 -8.04 -30.30
C ASN A 302 -25.35 -7.12 -29.08
N HIS A 303 -26.57 -6.71 -28.79
CA HIS A 303 -26.91 -5.73 -27.78
C HIS A 303 -28.28 -6.05 -27.15
N GLY A 304 -28.55 -5.49 -25.97
CA GLY A 304 -29.82 -5.65 -25.28
C GLY A 304 -30.09 -4.54 -24.28
N LYS A 305 -31.36 -4.40 -23.90
CA LYS A 305 -31.80 -3.36 -22.96
C LYS A 305 -31.24 -3.63 -21.56
N ARG A 306 -30.82 -2.60 -20.83
CA ARG A 306 -30.48 -2.73 -19.39
C ARG A 306 -31.63 -3.25 -18.52
N SER A 307 -32.88 -3.14 -18.98
CA SER A 307 -34.06 -3.73 -18.32
C SER A 307 -34.17 -5.25 -18.50
N GLY A 308 -33.35 -5.86 -19.35
CA GLY A 308 -33.53 -7.23 -19.82
C GLY A 308 -34.66 -7.37 -20.84
N GLY A 309 -34.97 -8.62 -21.18
CA GLY A 309 -36.07 -8.99 -22.06
C GLY A 309 -35.73 -8.99 -23.56
N THR A 310 -34.48 -8.76 -23.96
CA THR A 310 -34.07 -8.88 -25.37
C THR A 310 -33.82 -10.35 -25.69
N SER A 311 -34.51 -10.90 -26.69
CA SER A 311 -34.22 -12.24 -27.21
C SER A 311 -32.96 -12.23 -28.06
N ILE A 312 -31.99 -13.09 -27.74
CA ILE A 312 -30.69 -13.24 -28.40
C ILE A 312 -30.60 -14.64 -29.00
N THR A 313 -30.26 -14.72 -30.29
CA THR A 313 -29.84 -15.96 -30.95
C THR A 313 -28.33 -16.03 -30.97
N ILE A 314 -27.75 -17.01 -30.29
CA ILE A 314 -26.32 -17.31 -30.26
C ILE A 314 -26.04 -18.38 -31.32
N LYS A 315 -25.01 -18.16 -32.16
CA LYS A 315 -24.55 -19.10 -33.17
C LYS A 315 -23.14 -19.59 -32.89
N GLY A 316 -22.86 -20.84 -33.25
CA GLY A 316 -21.59 -21.49 -32.95
C GLY A 316 -21.52 -22.93 -33.45
N VAL A 317 -20.74 -23.74 -32.75
CA VAL A 317 -20.66 -25.20 -32.89
C VAL A 317 -20.46 -25.84 -31.51
N ARG A 318 -20.89 -27.10 -31.36
CA ARG A 318 -20.79 -27.87 -30.11
C ARG A 318 -21.56 -27.23 -28.95
N LEU A 319 -22.69 -26.58 -29.26
CA LEU A 319 -23.57 -25.92 -28.30
C LEU A 319 -24.63 -26.86 -27.71
N THR A 320 -24.67 -28.13 -28.14
CA THR A 320 -25.56 -29.14 -27.55
C THR A 320 -25.32 -29.26 -26.04
N GLY A 321 -26.39 -29.18 -25.27
CA GLY A 321 -26.31 -29.29 -23.81
C GLY A 321 -25.87 -28.02 -23.10
N ALA A 322 -25.95 -26.84 -23.73
CA ALA A 322 -25.83 -25.55 -23.04
C ALA A 322 -26.86 -25.46 -21.90
N GLN A 323 -26.39 -25.17 -20.69
CA GLN A 323 -27.19 -25.10 -19.46
C GLN A 323 -27.29 -23.70 -18.87
N LEU A 324 -26.28 -22.85 -19.15
CA LEU A 324 -26.18 -21.51 -18.63
C LEU A 324 -25.62 -20.58 -19.70
N VAL A 325 -26.21 -19.38 -19.81
CA VAL A 325 -25.60 -18.24 -20.48
C VAL A 325 -25.66 -17.06 -19.53
N ARG A 326 -24.52 -16.41 -19.28
CA ARG A 326 -24.41 -15.24 -18.40
C ARG A 326 -24.00 -14.02 -19.22
N PHE A 327 -24.73 -12.93 -19.06
CA PHE A 327 -24.48 -11.65 -19.73
C PHE A 327 -23.86 -10.65 -18.75
N GLY A 328 -23.06 -9.70 -19.25
CA GLY A 328 -22.50 -8.65 -18.38
C GLY A 328 -21.28 -9.10 -17.57
N VAL A 329 -20.68 -10.24 -17.93
CA VAL A 329 -19.42 -10.69 -17.32
C VAL A 329 -18.27 -9.80 -17.79
N ASP A 330 -17.21 -9.69 -16.99
CA ASP A 330 -15.97 -9.08 -17.46
C ASP A 330 -15.35 -9.97 -18.57
N PRO A 331 -15.01 -9.40 -19.75
CA PRO A 331 -14.59 -10.16 -20.93
C PRO A 331 -13.16 -10.72 -20.84
N THR A 332 -12.46 -10.51 -19.72
CA THR A 332 -11.09 -11.01 -19.50
C THR A 332 -10.99 -12.03 -18.35
N THR A 333 -11.82 -11.89 -17.33
CA THR A 333 -11.81 -12.69 -16.09
C THR A 333 -12.98 -13.68 -15.99
N ALA A 334 -14.00 -13.53 -16.85
CA ALA A 334 -15.31 -14.20 -16.75
C ALA A 334 -16.09 -13.91 -15.44
N GLN A 335 -15.69 -12.90 -14.65
CA GLN A 335 -16.32 -12.60 -13.36
C GLN A 335 -17.54 -11.66 -13.51
N GLY A 336 -18.44 -11.71 -12.52
CA GLY A 336 -19.65 -10.88 -12.48
C GLY A 336 -20.76 -11.39 -13.39
N GLY A 337 -21.53 -10.47 -13.99
CA GLY A 337 -22.65 -10.76 -14.87
C GLY A 337 -23.95 -11.20 -14.17
N ALA A 338 -24.97 -11.50 -14.97
CA ALA A 338 -26.28 -12.02 -14.57
C ALA A 338 -26.79 -13.09 -15.56
N ASP A 339 -27.54 -14.06 -15.06
CA ASP A 339 -27.96 -15.24 -15.82
C ASP A 339 -29.09 -14.91 -16.80
N GLY A 340 -28.97 -15.40 -18.04
CA GLY A 340 -29.99 -15.29 -19.07
C GLY A 340 -31.22 -16.13 -18.77
N ASN A 341 -32.39 -15.63 -19.15
CA ASN A 341 -33.68 -16.28 -18.94
C ASN A 341 -34.10 -17.07 -20.18
N GLY A 342 -34.95 -18.09 -20.01
CA GLY A 342 -35.59 -18.78 -21.13
C GLY A 342 -34.60 -19.40 -22.13
N LEU A 343 -33.51 -20.00 -21.64
CA LEU A 343 -32.52 -20.71 -22.46
C LEU A 343 -33.20 -21.82 -23.27
N GLN A 344 -32.95 -21.85 -24.58
CA GLN A 344 -33.46 -22.84 -25.54
C GLN A 344 -32.33 -23.32 -26.43
N VAL A 345 -31.91 -24.58 -26.29
CA VAL A 345 -30.95 -25.20 -27.21
C VAL A 345 -31.73 -25.65 -28.46
N VAL A 346 -31.54 -24.96 -29.57
CA VAL A 346 -32.27 -25.26 -30.83
C VAL A 346 -31.61 -26.43 -31.55
N ASN A 347 -30.27 -26.40 -31.65
CA ASN A 347 -29.43 -27.47 -32.17
C ASN A 347 -27.96 -27.21 -31.78
N ASP A 348 -27.03 -28.05 -32.25
CA ASP A 348 -25.59 -27.94 -31.92
C ASP A 348 -24.93 -26.62 -32.37
N THR A 349 -25.57 -25.87 -33.25
CA THR A 349 -25.06 -24.61 -33.80
C THR A 349 -25.84 -23.37 -33.38
N GLU A 350 -26.97 -23.53 -32.67
CA GLU A 350 -27.87 -22.43 -32.34
C GLU A 350 -28.54 -22.56 -30.95
N VAL A 351 -28.43 -21.50 -30.15
CA VAL A 351 -29.01 -21.38 -28.80
C VAL A 351 -29.75 -20.05 -28.68
N GLY A 352 -31.02 -20.08 -28.30
CA GLY A 352 -31.80 -18.89 -27.95
C GLY A 352 -31.75 -18.59 -26.45
N VAL A 353 -31.68 -17.33 -26.06
CA VAL A 353 -31.75 -16.90 -24.65
C VAL A 353 -32.24 -15.46 -24.54
N ILE A 354 -32.88 -15.10 -23.42
CA ILE A 354 -33.38 -13.76 -23.15
C ILE A 354 -32.44 -13.04 -22.16
N THR A 355 -32.07 -11.79 -22.44
CA THR A 355 -31.18 -11.02 -21.57
C THR A 355 -31.78 -10.77 -20.19
N PRO A 356 -30.97 -10.80 -19.12
CA PRO A 356 -31.38 -10.35 -17.79
C PRO A 356 -31.45 -8.82 -17.72
N SER A 357 -32.12 -8.32 -16.69
CA SER A 357 -31.91 -6.95 -16.23
C SER A 357 -30.47 -6.78 -15.72
N PHE A 358 -29.77 -5.74 -16.18
CA PHE A 358 -28.39 -5.46 -15.79
C PHE A 358 -28.24 -3.99 -15.39
N ALA A 359 -27.53 -3.74 -14.28
CA ALA A 359 -27.48 -2.40 -13.70
C ALA A 359 -26.71 -1.38 -14.55
N SER A 360 -25.63 -1.84 -15.19
CA SER A 360 -24.67 -1.03 -15.95
C SER A 360 -24.97 -1.03 -17.45
N VAL A 361 -24.59 0.06 -18.11
CA VAL A 361 -24.61 0.20 -19.58
C VAL A 361 -23.18 0.15 -20.12
N GLY A 362 -23.02 -0.24 -21.39
CA GLY A 362 -21.72 -0.37 -22.04
C GLY A 362 -21.45 -1.79 -22.57
N GLN A 363 -20.21 -2.04 -22.97
CA GLN A 363 -19.78 -3.30 -23.57
C GLN A 363 -19.21 -4.25 -22.52
N PHE A 364 -19.66 -5.50 -22.56
CA PHE A 364 -19.31 -6.57 -21.62
C PHE A 364 -19.04 -7.88 -22.38
N GLY A 365 -18.65 -8.92 -21.63
CA GLY A 365 -18.65 -10.28 -22.10
C GLY A 365 -19.99 -10.99 -21.95
N MET A 366 -20.10 -12.11 -22.64
CA MET A 366 -21.08 -13.16 -22.46
C MET A 366 -20.34 -14.48 -22.28
N MET A 367 -20.73 -15.28 -21.30
CA MET A 367 -20.21 -16.64 -21.09
C MET A 367 -21.33 -17.64 -21.38
N LEU A 368 -20.99 -18.79 -21.97
CA LEU A 368 -21.88 -19.93 -22.14
C LEU A 368 -21.22 -21.16 -21.51
N GLU A 369 -22.00 -21.95 -20.77
CA GLU A 369 -21.57 -23.18 -20.12
C GLU A 369 -22.47 -24.35 -20.52
N LEU A 370 -21.87 -25.50 -20.79
CA LEU A 370 -22.52 -26.77 -21.09
C LEU A 370 -22.67 -27.62 -19.83
N THR A 371 -23.64 -28.53 -19.81
CA THR A 371 -23.82 -29.60 -18.81
C THR A 371 -22.57 -30.46 -18.57
N SER A 372 -21.59 -30.46 -19.49
CA SER A 372 -20.28 -31.13 -19.30
C SER A 372 -19.32 -30.36 -18.37
N GLY A 373 -19.62 -29.09 -18.07
CA GLY A 373 -18.72 -28.10 -17.44
C GLY A 373 -17.86 -27.32 -18.43
N GLN A 374 -17.89 -27.68 -19.72
CA GLN A 374 -17.19 -26.92 -20.77
C GLN A 374 -17.89 -25.60 -21.01
N GLY A 375 -17.14 -24.59 -21.43
CA GLY A 375 -17.70 -23.27 -21.67
C GLY A 375 -16.81 -22.39 -22.53
N VAL A 376 -17.39 -21.27 -22.95
CA VAL A 376 -16.76 -20.29 -23.82
C VAL A 376 -17.09 -18.88 -23.34
N LEU A 377 -16.08 -18.01 -23.30
CA LEU A 377 -16.21 -16.59 -23.00
C LEU A 377 -16.04 -15.80 -24.30
N VAL A 378 -16.95 -14.87 -24.57
CA VAL A 378 -16.90 -13.99 -25.74
C VAL A 378 -17.11 -12.54 -25.30
N GLY A 379 -16.26 -11.63 -25.77
CA GLY A 379 -16.46 -10.20 -25.58
C GLY A 379 -17.48 -9.62 -26.56
N GLY A 380 -17.95 -8.40 -26.29
CA GLY A 380 -18.59 -7.56 -27.30
C GLY A 380 -20.10 -7.43 -27.23
N PHE A 381 -20.74 -7.92 -26.15
CA PHE A 381 -22.17 -7.72 -25.92
C PHE A 381 -22.43 -6.35 -25.29
N THR A 382 -23.37 -5.56 -25.81
CA THR A 382 -23.65 -4.21 -25.29
C THR A 382 -24.97 -4.16 -24.51
N PHE A 383 -24.95 -3.60 -23.30
CA PHE A 383 -26.16 -3.19 -22.59
C PHE A 383 -26.47 -1.72 -22.85
N ASP A 384 -27.62 -1.46 -23.48
CA ASP A 384 -28.06 -0.13 -23.88
C ASP A 384 -28.86 0.58 -22.78
N SER A 385 -28.78 1.91 -22.76
CA SER A 385 -29.44 2.78 -21.78
C SER A 385 -30.94 2.92 -22.00
N THR A 386 -31.44 2.68 -23.22
CA THR A 386 -32.83 2.90 -23.61
C THR A 386 -33.63 1.60 -23.64
N ALA A 387 -34.83 1.65 -23.06
CA ALA A 387 -35.86 0.66 -23.35
C ALA A 387 -36.40 0.91 -24.76
N SER A 388 -35.76 0.36 -25.80
CA SER A 388 -36.25 0.50 -27.17
C SER A 388 -37.65 -0.11 -27.31
N SER A 389 -38.67 0.73 -27.46
CA SER A 389 -39.99 0.30 -27.94
C SER A 389 -39.81 -0.35 -29.31
N GLY A 390 -40.28 -1.59 -29.47
CA GLY A 390 -40.23 -2.28 -30.76
C GLY A 390 -41.07 -1.53 -31.80
N GLY A 391 -40.55 -1.42 -33.02
CA GLY A 391 -41.22 -0.73 -34.12
C GLY A 391 -40.38 -0.78 -35.38
N GLY A 392 -40.51 -1.85 -36.16
CA GLY A 392 -40.04 -1.88 -37.54
C GLY A 392 -41.08 -1.21 -38.45
N GLY A 393 -40.62 -0.36 -39.37
CA GLY A 393 -41.46 0.35 -40.34
C GLY A 393 -40.61 1.35 -41.12
N ASP A 394 -40.69 1.31 -42.45
CA ASP A 394 -39.72 1.93 -43.35
C ASP A 394 -39.81 3.46 -43.49
N SER A 395 -38.69 4.01 -44.00
CA SER A 395 -38.57 5.23 -44.82
C SER A 395 -38.61 6.62 -44.14
N GLY A 396 -37.68 7.49 -44.57
CA GLY A 396 -37.89 8.96 -44.53
C GLY A 396 -36.90 9.79 -43.71
N GLY A 397 -35.77 10.15 -44.32
CA GLY A 397 -35.09 11.45 -44.24
C GLY A 397 -34.96 12.25 -42.93
N GLY A 398 -33.72 12.34 -42.42
CA GLY A 398 -33.05 13.59 -42.01
C GLY A 398 -33.53 14.36 -40.76
N GLY A 399 -32.62 15.15 -40.17
CA GLY A 399 -32.99 16.25 -39.26
C GLY A 399 -32.21 16.30 -37.94
N CYS A 400 -31.42 17.35 -37.79
CA CYS A 400 -30.58 17.66 -36.63
C CYS A 400 -31.35 17.91 -35.32
N GLY A 401 -30.59 17.88 -34.22
CA GLY A 401 -31.02 18.06 -32.84
C GLY A 401 -31.88 19.30 -32.51
N GLY A 402 -32.65 19.16 -31.42
CA GLY A 402 -33.42 20.21 -30.79
C GLY A 402 -33.27 20.16 -29.27
N ILE A 403 -32.68 21.21 -28.68
CA ILE A 403 -32.69 21.46 -27.24
C ILE A 403 -34.09 21.99 -26.88
N ILE A 404 -34.71 21.48 -25.82
CA ILE A 404 -35.88 22.10 -25.20
C ILE A 404 -35.45 22.70 -23.85
N MET A 405 -35.59 24.02 -23.74
CA MET A 405 -35.45 24.76 -22.49
C MET A 405 -36.81 24.97 -21.82
N ALA A 406 -36.75 25.09 -20.50
CA ALA A 406 -37.80 25.29 -19.51
C ALA A 406 -39.04 26.13 -19.89
N GLY A 407 -40.19 25.75 -19.29
CA GLY A 407 -41.33 26.66 -19.09
C GLY A 407 -42.56 25.97 -18.49
N GLY A 408 -42.89 26.28 -17.23
CA GLY A 408 -44.24 26.03 -16.67
C GLY A 408 -44.33 25.14 -15.43
N ASN A 409 -44.42 25.77 -14.25
CA ASN A 409 -45.13 25.27 -13.06
C ASN A 409 -46.01 26.45 -12.60
N PRO A 410 -47.26 26.25 -12.10
CA PRO A 410 -47.41 25.85 -10.70
C PRO A 410 -48.60 24.91 -10.38
N ASN A 411 -48.30 23.78 -9.73
CA ASN A 411 -49.00 23.22 -8.54
C ASN A 411 -50.50 22.82 -8.64
N PRO A 412 -51.06 22.14 -7.60
CA PRO A 412 -50.51 20.99 -6.86
C PRO A 412 -51.55 19.88 -6.63
N ALA A 413 -51.12 18.66 -6.28
CA ALA A 413 -51.68 17.84 -5.18
C ALA A 413 -51.19 16.37 -5.23
N ALA A 414 -50.93 15.82 -4.04
CA ALA A 414 -50.85 14.40 -3.67
C ALA A 414 -49.75 13.51 -4.30
N ASP A 415 -49.07 12.63 -3.56
CA ASP A 415 -48.75 12.65 -2.11
C ASP A 415 -47.64 11.61 -1.79
N ILE A 416 -47.10 11.68 -0.57
CA ILE A 416 -46.56 10.53 0.23
C ILE A 416 -45.20 9.88 -0.16
N LEU A 417 -44.21 10.16 0.73
CA LEU A 417 -43.15 9.30 1.30
C LEU A 417 -41.99 8.69 0.47
N ALA A 418 -40.79 9.29 0.63
CA ALA A 418 -39.47 8.67 0.90
C ALA A 418 -38.40 9.79 0.95
N LEU A 419 -37.28 9.77 1.69
CA LEU A 419 -36.72 8.86 2.69
C LEU A 419 -35.81 9.69 3.63
N THR A 420 -35.77 9.40 4.93
CA THR A 420 -34.75 9.95 5.85
C THR A 420 -33.53 9.03 5.93
N VAL A 421 -32.32 9.57 5.77
CA VAL A 421 -31.05 8.87 6.11
C VAL A 421 -30.12 9.85 6.83
N LEU A 422 -29.48 9.36 7.90
CA LEU A 422 -28.64 10.14 8.80
C LEU A 422 -27.19 9.64 8.77
N LEU A 423 -26.26 10.61 8.85
CA LEU A 423 -24.79 10.56 8.92
C LEU A 423 -24.05 9.24 9.24
N VAL A 424 -23.02 8.94 8.40
CA VAL A 424 -21.59 8.65 8.70
C VAL A 424 -20.89 8.16 7.40
N GLY A 425 -19.62 8.45 7.07
CA GLY A 425 -18.65 9.39 7.64
C GLY A 425 -17.23 9.26 7.01
N TYR A 426 -16.34 10.24 7.30
CA TYR A 426 -14.86 10.21 7.22
C TYR A 426 -14.10 9.96 5.88
N PHE A 427 -13.33 10.99 5.47
CA PHE A 427 -12.08 10.99 4.68
C PHE A 427 -12.07 10.47 3.21
N GLY A 428 -11.29 11.04 2.28
CA GLY A 428 -10.41 12.21 2.39
C GLY A 428 -9.02 12.06 1.78
N LEU A 429 -8.87 11.75 0.48
CA LEU A 429 -7.56 11.77 -0.20
C LEU A 429 -7.68 11.95 -1.73
N ARG A 430 -7.47 13.17 -2.23
CA ARG A 430 -7.19 13.44 -3.67
C ARG A 430 -5.76 13.94 -3.82
N ARG A 431 -4.92 13.13 -4.48
CA ARG A 431 -3.53 13.46 -4.84
C ARG A 431 -3.49 14.73 -5.71
N ARG A 432 -2.52 15.63 -5.46
CA ARG A 432 -2.11 16.68 -6.41
C ARG A 432 -0.68 16.42 -6.89
N THR A 433 -0.48 16.59 -8.19
CA THR A 433 0.77 16.35 -8.93
C THR A 433 1.80 17.45 -8.71
N ARG A 434 3.08 17.10 -8.51
CA ARG A 434 4.20 18.04 -8.58
C ARG A 434 4.45 18.48 -10.04
N ARG A 435 4.75 19.77 -10.25
CA ARG A 435 5.46 20.26 -11.45
C ARG A 435 6.77 20.89 -11.00
N VAL A 436 7.85 20.56 -11.69
CA VAL A 436 9.17 21.20 -11.54
C VAL A 436 9.22 22.40 -12.48
N VAL A 437 9.79 23.52 -12.02
CA VAL A 437 10.09 24.68 -12.88
C VAL A 437 11.53 25.10 -12.60
N THR A 438 12.35 25.11 -13.65
CA THR A 438 13.73 25.62 -13.62
C THR A 438 13.75 27.00 -14.25
N ILE A 439 14.36 27.99 -13.60
CA ILE A 439 14.54 29.34 -14.17
C ILE A 439 16.02 29.70 -14.16
N LYS A 440 16.54 30.09 -15.33
CA LYS A 440 17.89 30.63 -15.51
C LYS A 440 17.98 32.05 -14.96
N ALA A 441 19.06 32.38 -14.25
CA ALA A 441 19.37 33.76 -13.90
C ALA A 441 19.90 34.53 -15.12
N CYS A 442 19.37 35.74 -15.35
CA CYS A 442 19.95 36.75 -16.22
C CYS A 442 20.43 37.94 -15.38
N ARG A 443 21.59 38.47 -15.75
CA ARG A 443 22.33 39.55 -15.09
C ARG A 443 21.73 40.91 -15.49
N ALA A 444 21.67 41.87 -14.57
CA ALA A 444 21.36 43.27 -14.84
C ALA A 444 22.57 44.19 -14.55
N PRO A 445 22.68 45.37 -15.19
CA PRO A 445 23.89 46.20 -15.14
C PRO A 445 23.86 47.29 -14.06
N THR A 446 24.97 48.02 -14.00
CA THR A 446 25.40 49.08 -13.08
C THR A 446 24.48 50.30 -12.97
N SER A 447 24.42 50.85 -11.75
CA SER A 447 24.75 52.26 -11.49
C SER A 447 25.55 52.35 -10.19
#